data_AF-A0A1S8WMD1-F1
#
_entry.id   AF-A0A1S8WMD1-F1
#
_cell.length_a   1.000
_cell.length_b   1.000
_cell.length_c   1.000
_cell.angle_alpha   90.00
_cell.angle_beta   90.00
_cell.angle_gamma   90.00
#
_symmetry.space_group_name_H-M   'P 1'
#
loop_
_entity.id
_entity.type
_entity.pdbx_description
1 polymer ?
#
loop_
_entity_poly.entity_id
_entity_poly.type
_entity_poly.pdbx_seq_one_letter_code
_entity_poly.pdbx_strand_id
1 'polypeptide(L)'
;MELAIGRYPIPTVDAVDFVRTFAPDLESNMIEHWRAAKTGEPLQALDETPCQHMSVFELFACIVEKPAPRLPAYCFSRGFIQLIHSCLQKEPCDRMSIELLRSHLIPPLLEFPEKDTYSRATPIKHGEERLDKDLDTNSCEISVERYLRGIFAYEQNEAINAFVSAVGDELDAIDADVS
;
A
#
# COMPACT_ATOMS: atom_id res chain seq x y z
N MET A 1 -1.90 4.18 6.47
CA MET A 1 -3.04 3.26 6.70
C MET A 1 -4.18 3.58 5.76
N GLU A 2 -4.76 4.78 5.85
CA GLU A 2 -5.85 5.22 4.95
C GLU A 2 -5.53 4.97 3.47
N LEU A 3 -4.37 5.45 2.99
CA LEU A 3 -3.91 5.21 1.62
C LEU A 3 -3.82 3.71 1.25
N ALA A 4 -3.46 2.85 2.20
CA ALA A 4 -3.31 1.42 1.94
C ALA A 4 -4.64 0.67 1.86
N ILE A 5 -5.71 1.23 2.43
CA ILE A 5 -7.06 0.62 2.41
C ILE A 5 -8.04 1.42 1.55
N GLY A 6 -7.64 2.59 1.04
CA GLY A 6 -8.46 3.51 0.25
C GLY A 6 -9.61 4.17 1.03
N ARG A 7 -9.59 4.13 2.36
CA ARG A 7 -10.68 4.62 3.23
C ARG A 7 -10.16 5.13 4.57
N TYR A 8 -10.76 6.20 5.09
CA TYR A 8 -10.45 6.68 6.44
C TYR A 8 -10.80 5.59 7.49
N PRO A 9 -9.85 5.18 8.37
CA PRO A 9 -9.98 3.97 9.19
C PRO A 9 -10.81 4.16 10.48
N ILE A 10 -11.46 5.31 10.67
CA ILE A 10 -12.32 5.58 11.83
C ILE A 10 -13.71 6.00 11.34
N PRO A 11 -14.79 5.33 11.77
CA PRO A 11 -14.82 4.18 12.67
C PRO A 11 -14.09 2.95 12.12
N THR A 12 -13.73 2.02 13.00
CA THR A 12 -13.02 0.79 12.62
C THR A 12 -13.78 0.04 11.54
N VAL A 13 -13.08 -0.32 10.47
CA VAL A 13 -13.61 -1.10 9.34
C VAL A 13 -13.96 -2.52 9.79
N ASP A 14 -15.10 -3.05 9.31
CA ASP A 14 -15.54 -4.42 9.59
C ASP A 14 -14.63 -5.43 8.87
N ALA A 15 -14.37 -6.57 9.52
CA ALA A 15 -13.67 -7.69 8.91
C ALA A 15 -14.35 -8.18 7.63
N VAL A 16 -15.68 -8.08 7.55
CA VAL A 16 -16.46 -8.46 6.36
C VAL A 16 -16.07 -7.61 5.14
N ASP A 17 -15.81 -6.31 5.33
CA ASP A 17 -15.43 -5.42 4.23
C ASP A 17 -14.04 -5.78 3.70
N PHE A 18 -13.09 -6.10 4.59
CA PHE A 18 -11.78 -6.60 4.16
C PHE A 18 -11.87 -7.91 3.38
N VAL A 19 -12.71 -8.85 3.80
CA VAL A 19 -12.89 -10.14 3.10
C VAL A 19 -13.55 -9.96 1.73
N ARG A 20 -14.41 -8.94 1.56
CA ARG A 20 -15.05 -8.64 0.28
C ARG A 20 -14.09 -7.95 -0.70
N THR A 21 -13.22 -7.09 -0.19
CA THR A 21 -12.34 -6.25 -1.02
C THR A 21 -11.02 -6.94 -1.35
N PHE A 22 -10.37 -7.58 -0.38
CA PHE A 22 -9.02 -8.13 -0.55
C PHE A 22 -9.05 -9.64 -0.78
N ALA A 23 -7.98 -10.17 -1.37
CA ALA A 23 -7.81 -11.61 -1.49
C ALA A 23 -7.70 -12.27 -0.09
N PRO A 24 -8.13 -13.55 0.06
CA PRO A 24 -8.13 -14.22 1.36
C PRO A 24 -6.74 -14.60 1.87
N ASP A 25 -5.70 -14.45 1.04
CA ASP A 25 -4.32 -14.82 1.35
C ASP A 25 -3.34 -13.67 1.04
N LEU A 26 -2.23 -13.65 1.78
CA LEU A 26 -1.23 -12.59 1.69
C LEU A 26 -0.52 -12.57 0.34
N GLU A 27 -0.25 -13.73 -0.25
CA GLU A 27 0.52 -13.85 -1.49
C GLU A 27 -0.20 -13.17 -2.65
N SER A 28 -1.49 -13.46 -2.82
CA SER A 28 -2.34 -12.84 -3.82
C SER A 28 -2.40 -11.32 -3.67
N ASN A 29 -2.54 -10.81 -2.45
CA ASN A 29 -2.53 -9.36 -2.20
C ASN A 29 -1.17 -8.73 -2.54
N MET A 30 -0.05 -9.38 -2.20
CA MET A 30 1.29 -8.87 -2.53
C MET A 30 1.57 -8.86 -4.03
N ILE A 31 1.04 -9.83 -4.78
CA ILE A 31 1.12 -9.85 -6.26
C ILE A 31 0.42 -8.62 -6.86
N GLU A 32 -0.72 -8.19 -6.33
CA GLU A 32 -1.41 -6.99 -6.80
C GLU A 32 -0.60 -5.73 -6.51
N HIS A 33 0.01 -5.59 -5.33
CA HIS A 33 0.94 -4.49 -5.02
C HIS A 33 2.13 -4.46 -5.99
N TRP A 34 2.68 -5.62 -6.33
CA TRP A 34 3.77 -5.73 -7.30
C TRP A 34 3.32 -5.36 -8.71
N ARG A 35 2.11 -5.77 -9.11
CA ARG A 35 1.52 -5.38 -10.39
C ARG A 35 1.33 -3.87 -10.47
N ALA A 36 0.77 -3.25 -9.43
CA ALA A 36 0.60 -1.80 -9.37
C ALA A 36 1.94 -1.07 -9.50
N ALA A 37 2.98 -1.54 -8.79
CA ALA A 37 4.30 -0.92 -8.88
C ALA A 37 4.99 -1.09 -10.25
N LYS A 38 4.59 -2.09 -11.03
CA LYS A 38 5.11 -2.32 -12.39
C LYS A 38 4.31 -1.61 -13.47
N THR A 39 2.99 -1.53 -13.31
CA THR A 39 2.07 -1.15 -14.39
C THR A 39 1.36 0.17 -14.13
N GLY A 40 1.24 0.59 -12.87
CA GLY A 40 0.40 1.71 -12.48
C GLY A 40 -1.09 1.39 -12.41
N GLU A 41 -1.47 0.11 -12.55
CA GLU A 41 -2.86 -0.32 -12.42
C GLU A 41 -3.38 -0.06 -10.99
N PRO A 42 -4.66 0.37 -10.85
CA PRO A 42 -5.26 0.70 -9.58
C PRO A 42 -5.33 -0.52 -8.66
N LEU A 43 -4.98 -0.31 -7.39
CA LEU A 43 -5.15 -1.28 -6.33
C LEU A 43 -6.59 -1.31 -5.84
N GLN A 44 -6.99 -2.47 -5.34
CA GLN A 44 -8.28 -2.61 -4.69
C GLN A 44 -8.33 -1.72 -3.43
N ALA A 45 -9.43 -0.98 -3.31
CA ALA A 45 -9.73 -0.13 -2.19
C ALA A 45 -11.05 -0.56 -1.57
N LEU A 46 -11.22 -0.32 -0.26
CA LEU A 46 -12.51 -0.51 0.38
C LEU A 46 -13.53 0.44 -0.25
N ASP A 47 -14.72 -0.07 -0.55
CA ASP A 47 -15.79 0.76 -1.07
C ASP A 47 -16.06 1.93 -0.12
N GLU A 48 -16.43 3.08 -0.69
CA GLU A 48 -17.05 4.18 0.03
C GLU A 48 -18.49 3.77 0.43
N THR A 49 -18.65 2.73 1.25
CA THR A 49 -19.92 2.53 1.96
C THR A 49 -20.21 3.84 2.68
N PRO A 50 -21.39 4.44 2.48
CA PRO A 50 -21.71 5.77 2.99
C PRO A 50 -21.42 5.74 4.48
N CYS A 51 -20.36 6.46 4.85
CA CYS A 51 -19.92 6.50 6.23
C CYS A 51 -21.14 6.94 7.02
N GLN A 52 -21.55 6.17 8.04
CA GLN A 52 -22.54 6.68 8.99
C GLN A 52 -22.06 8.07 9.39
N HIS A 53 -22.86 9.10 9.07
CA HIS A 53 -22.46 10.49 9.26
C HIS A 53 -22.13 10.68 10.74
N MET A 54 -20.85 10.60 11.07
CA MET A 54 -20.32 10.72 12.42
C MET A 54 -19.99 12.19 12.63
N SER A 55 -20.46 12.75 13.73
CA SER A 55 -20.08 14.10 14.12
C SER A 55 -18.60 14.16 14.51
N VAL A 56 -18.00 15.35 14.43
CA VAL A 56 -16.61 15.58 14.87
C VAL A 56 -16.38 15.17 16.33
N PHE A 57 -17.36 15.37 17.21
CA PHE A 57 -17.23 14.98 18.62
C PHE A 57 -17.23 13.46 18.80
N GLU A 58 -18.08 12.74 18.06
CA GLU A 58 -18.07 11.27 18.04
C GLU A 58 -16.76 10.72 17.46
N LEU A 59 -16.19 11.40 16.47
CA LEU A 59 -14.87 11.06 15.94
C LEU A 59 -13.77 11.21 17.00
N PHE A 60 -13.73 12.35 17.69
CA PHE A 60 -12.76 12.56 18.77
C PHE A 60 -12.96 11.56 19.91
N ALA A 61 -14.21 11.27 20.30
CA ALA A 61 -14.49 10.23 21.27
C ALA A 61 -13.97 8.87 20.78
N CYS A 62 -14.17 8.52 19.50
CA CYS A 62 -13.60 7.29 18.95
C CYS A 62 -12.07 7.26 19.06
N ILE A 63 -11.37 8.34 18.68
CA ILE A 63 -9.91 8.42 18.74
C ILE A 63 -9.39 8.28 20.18
N VAL A 64 -10.07 8.93 21.13
CA VAL A 64 -9.63 8.98 22.54
C VAL A 64 -10.04 7.73 23.31
N GLU A 65 -11.19 7.13 23.02
CA GLU A 65 -11.78 6.08 23.86
C GLU A 65 -11.58 4.68 23.27
N LYS A 66 -11.71 4.52 21.95
CA LYS A 66 -11.61 3.21 21.30
C LYS A 66 -10.15 2.78 21.12
N PRO A 67 -9.89 1.48 20.88
CA PRO A 67 -8.56 1.02 20.48
C PRO A 67 -8.17 1.60 19.11
N ALA A 68 -6.86 1.77 18.89
CA ALA A 68 -6.32 2.17 17.60
C ALA A 68 -6.71 1.16 16.49
N PRO A 69 -7.00 1.64 15.27
CA PRO A 69 -7.38 0.76 14.17
C PRO A 69 -6.23 -0.18 13.79
N ARG A 70 -6.56 -1.39 13.34
CA ARG A 70 -5.60 -2.44 13.00
C ARG A 70 -5.83 -2.94 11.58
N LEU A 71 -4.76 -3.40 10.96
CA LEU A 71 -4.79 -4.03 9.65
C LEU A 71 -4.80 -5.56 9.78
N PRO A 72 -5.57 -6.28 8.95
CA PRO A 72 -5.57 -7.73 8.93
C PRO A 72 -4.27 -8.31 8.33
N ALA A 73 -3.77 -9.39 8.94
CA ALA A 73 -2.49 -10.00 8.56
C ALA A 73 -2.48 -10.71 7.20
N TYR A 74 -3.65 -11.02 6.64
CA TYR A 74 -3.76 -11.65 5.32
C TYR A 74 -3.77 -10.64 4.18
N CYS A 75 -3.93 -9.33 4.45
CA CYS A 75 -3.91 -8.30 3.41
C CYS A 75 -2.53 -7.64 3.26
N PHE A 76 -1.77 -7.50 4.35
CA PHE A 76 -0.56 -6.69 4.38
C PHE A 76 0.62 -7.41 5.01
N SER A 77 1.83 -7.05 4.59
CA SER A 77 3.06 -7.62 5.14
C SER A 77 3.18 -7.35 6.65
N ARG A 78 3.80 -8.30 7.37
CA ARG A 78 4.01 -8.20 8.82
C ARG A 78 4.79 -6.93 9.20
N GLY A 79 5.82 -6.58 8.42
CA GLY A 79 6.60 -5.36 8.65
C GLY A 79 5.73 -4.11 8.56
N PHE A 80 4.84 -4.04 7.56
CA PHE A 80 3.98 -2.87 7.37
C PHE A 80 2.95 -2.75 8.49
N ILE A 81 2.36 -3.87 8.91
CA ILE A 81 1.45 -3.91 10.06
C ILE A 81 2.18 -3.45 11.34
N GLN A 82 3.43 -3.89 11.55
CA GLN A 82 4.23 -3.49 12.69
C GLN A 82 4.58 -1.99 12.68
N LEU A 83 4.86 -1.42 11.50
CA LEU A 83 5.07 0.01 11.34
C LEU A 83 3.82 0.80 11.77
N ILE A 84 2.66 0.47 11.20
CA ILE A 84 1.40 1.13 11.52
C ILE A 84 1.07 0.99 13.02
N HIS A 85 1.24 -0.21 13.57
CA HIS A 85 1.01 -0.47 14.99
C HIS A 85 1.92 0.40 15.87
N SER A 86 3.22 0.49 15.56
CA SER A 86 4.19 1.29 16.32
C SER A 86 3.88 2.79 16.30
N CYS A 87 3.31 3.30 15.20
CA CYS A 87 2.92 4.70 15.06
C CYS A 87 1.59 5.04 15.76
N LEU A 88 0.67 4.08 15.86
CA LEU A 88 -0.70 4.30 16.37
C LEU A 88 -0.87 3.88 17.84
N GLN A 89 0.20 3.72 18.61
CA GLN A 89 0.07 3.44 20.05
C GLN A 89 -0.71 4.56 20.74
N LYS A 90 -1.64 4.18 21.62
CA LYS A 90 -2.52 5.14 22.28
C LYS A 90 -1.72 6.04 23.23
N GLU A 91 -0.94 5.40 24.10
CA GLU A 91 -0.03 6.09 25.00
C GLU A 91 1.16 6.67 24.21
N PRO A 92 1.43 7.98 24.32
CA PRO A 92 2.53 8.61 23.59
C PRO A 92 3.90 8.01 23.91
N CYS A 93 4.11 7.54 25.14
CA CYS A 93 5.37 6.93 25.56
C CYS A 93 5.63 5.56 24.93
N ASP A 94 4.57 4.86 24.50
CA ASP A 94 4.67 3.58 23.81
C ASP A 94 4.86 3.75 22.29
N ARG A 95 4.60 4.96 21.75
CA ARG A 95 4.83 5.25 20.33
C ARG A 95 6.32 5.22 20.03
N MET A 96 6.68 4.52 18.97
CA MET A 96 8.07 4.45 18.54
C MET A 96 8.52 5.83 18.02
N SER A 97 9.72 6.27 18.45
CA SER A 97 10.29 7.53 17.99
C SER A 97 10.71 7.44 16.52
N ILE A 98 10.82 8.59 15.86
CA ILE A 98 11.22 8.65 14.44
C ILE A 98 12.62 8.07 14.22
N GLU A 99 13.54 8.23 15.17
CA GLU A 99 14.89 7.67 15.13
C GLU A 99 14.84 6.13 15.11
N LEU A 100 14.01 5.55 15.99
CA LEU A 100 13.83 4.09 16.09
C LEU A 100 13.09 3.53 14.87
N LEU A 101 12.09 4.26 14.35
CA LEU A 101 11.43 3.88 13.09
C LEU A 101 12.46 3.79 11.97
N ARG A 102 13.29 4.83 11.81
CA ARG A 102 14.32 4.92 10.76
C ARG A 102 15.40 3.84 10.91
N SER A 103 15.80 3.48 12.12
CA SER A 103 16.88 2.50 12.33
C SER A 103 16.41 1.04 12.36
N HIS A 104 15.17 0.76 12.77
CA HIS A 104 14.73 -0.62 13.05
C HIS A 104 13.54 -1.11 12.22
N LEU A 105 12.63 -0.23 11.77
CA LEU A 105 11.43 -0.67 11.04
C LEU A 105 11.50 -0.35 9.55
N ILE A 106 12.01 0.82 9.18
CA ILE A 106 12.07 1.24 7.77
C ILE A 106 13.07 0.39 6.95
N PRO A 107 14.29 0.09 7.40
CA PRO A 107 15.24 -0.67 6.56
C PRO A 107 14.72 -2.07 6.18
N PRO A 108 14.20 -2.90 7.11
CA PRO A 108 13.64 -4.20 6.76
C PRO A 108 12.39 -4.14 5.86
N LEU A 109 11.72 -2.99 5.80
CA LEU A 109 10.58 -2.78 4.90
C LEU A 109 11.00 -2.50 3.45
N LEU A 110 12.22 -2.00 3.27
CA LEU A 110 12.80 -1.68 1.97
C LEU A 110 13.62 -2.84 1.40
N GLU A 111 13.92 -3.86 2.22
CA GLU A 111 14.55 -5.09 1.77
C GLU A 111 13.59 -5.87 0.86
N PHE A 112 13.90 -5.90 -0.44
CA PHE A 112 13.16 -6.71 -1.40
C PHE A 112 13.58 -8.18 -1.26
N PRO A 113 12.64 -9.13 -1.07
CA PRO A 113 12.97 -10.54 -1.23
C PRO A 113 13.42 -10.77 -2.68
N GLU A 114 14.53 -11.48 -2.88
CA GLU A 114 15.12 -11.75 -4.20
C GLU A 114 14.10 -12.36 -5.20
N LYS A 115 14.34 -12.08 -6.49
CA LYS A 115 13.46 -12.15 -7.68
C LYS A 115 12.70 -13.45 -7.99
N ASP A 116 12.72 -14.47 -7.15
CA ASP A 116 12.27 -15.81 -7.52
C ASP A 116 10.86 -16.19 -7.05
N THR A 117 10.24 -15.43 -6.14
CA THR A 117 8.95 -15.84 -5.55
C THR A 117 7.73 -15.44 -6.40
N TYR A 118 7.72 -14.24 -7.00
CA TYR A 118 6.54 -13.71 -7.70
C TYR A 118 6.55 -13.90 -9.23
N SER A 119 7.64 -14.44 -9.79
CA SER A 119 7.78 -14.69 -11.24
C SER A 119 6.87 -15.81 -11.77
N ARG A 120 6.03 -16.42 -10.92
CA ARG A 120 5.12 -17.52 -11.28
C ARG A 120 3.63 -17.17 -11.13
N ALA A 121 3.25 -15.92 -11.33
CA ALA A 121 1.83 -15.60 -11.59
C ALA A 121 1.49 -15.91 -13.05
N THR A 122 1.08 -17.15 -13.34
CA THR A 122 0.42 -17.46 -14.62
C THR A 122 -0.89 -16.68 -14.72
N PRO A 123 -1.20 -16.02 -15.85
CA PRO A 123 -2.47 -15.30 -16.01
C PRO A 123 -3.64 -16.28 -16.01
N ILE A 124 -4.66 -16.01 -15.19
CA ILE A 124 -5.97 -16.65 -15.32
C ILE A 124 -6.54 -16.18 -16.67
N LYS A 125 -6.67 -17.10 -17.63
CA LYS A 125 -7.18 -16.83 -18.97
C LYS A 125 -8.70 -16.70 -18.93
N HIS A 126 -9.22 -15.53 -19.29
CA HIS A 126 -10.54 -15.40 -19.91
C HIS A 126 -10.35 -14.83 -21.33
N GLY A 127 -10.68 -15.67 -22.34
CA GLY A 127 -11.14 -15.33 -23.70
C GLY A 127 -10.33 -14.37 -24.59
N GLU A 128 -9.70 -14.94 -25.64
CA GLU A 128 -9.58 -14.49 -27.06
C GLU A 128 -9.92 -13.02 -27.39
N GLU A 129 -9.19 -12.20 -28.16
CA GLU A 129 -8.23 -12.37 -29.27
C GLU A 129 -7.62 -10.96 -29.56
N ARG A 130 -6.29 -10.82 -29.70
CA ARG A 130 -5.60 -10.29 -30.91
C ARG A 130 -4.14 -9.93 -30.64
N LEU A 131 -3.37 -10.24 -31.67
CA LEU A 131 -1.93 -10.17 -31.84
C LEU A 131 -1.50 -8.72 -32.10
N ASP A 132 -0.53 -8.20 -31.34
CA ASP A 132 0.60 -7.52 -31.96
C ASP A 132 1.87 -7.69 -31.12
N LYS A 133 2.98 -7.88 -31.84
CA LYS A 133 4.32 -8.10 -31.31
C LYS A 133 4.95 -6.75 -31.01
N ASP A 134 5.54 -6.62 -29.82
CA ASP A 134 6.87 -6.02 -29.63
C ASP A 134 7.39 -6.47 -28.26
N LEU A 135 8.28 -7.46 -28.29
CA LEU A 135 8.94 -8.02 -27.12
C LEU A 135 10.21 -7.19 -26.88
N ASP A 136 10.04 -5.98 -26.32
CA ASP A 136 11.17 -5.22 -25.81
C ASP A 136 11.62 -5.83 -24.49
N THR A 137 12.79 -6.44 -24.55
CA THR A 137 13.53 -6.92 -23.39
C THR A 137 14.21 -5.71 -22.77
N ASN A 138 13.50 -4.90 -21.96
CA ASN A 138 14.17 -3.97 -21.04
C ASN A 138 13.26 -3.44 -19.94
N SER A 139 13.73 -3.66 -18.70
CA SER A 139 13.27 -3.14 -17.41
C SER A 139 11.96 -3.73 -16.84
N CYS A 140 12.13 -4.85 -16.12
CA CYS A 140 11.20 -5.35 -15.09
C CYS A 140 11.29 -4.43 -13.85
N GLU A 141 11.18 -3.13 -14.07
CA GLU A 141 11.57 -2.10 -13.12
C GLU A 141 10.33 -1.61 -12.37
N ILE A 142 10.35 -1.89 -11.07
CA ILE A 142 9.35 -1.41 -10.12
C ILE A 142 9.56 0.10 -10.01
N SER A 143 8.48 0.89 -10.05
CA SER A 143 8.55 2.35 -9.91
C SER A 143 7.62 2.82 -8.81
N VAL A 144 8.12 3.73 -7.97
CA VAL A 144 7.31 4.37 -6.94
C VAL A 144 6.22 5.22 -7.56
N GLU A 145 6.48 5.93 -8.67
CA GLU A 145 5.43 6.66 -9.39
C GLU A 145 4.28 5.73 -9.78
N ARG A 146 4.60 4.60 -10.42
CA ARG A 146 3.59 3.62 -10.84
C ARG A 146 2.82 3.07 -9.65
N TYR A 147 3.52 2.75 -8.57
CA TYR A 147 2.86 2.29 -7.36
C TYR A 147 1.90 3.35 -6.77
N LEU A 148 2.32 4.61 -6.74
CA LEU A 148 1.46 5.72 -6.28
C LEU A 148 0.24 5.90 -7.19
N ARG A 149 0.39 5.76 -8.51
CA ARG A 149 -0.75 5.70 -9.44
C ARG A 149 -1.71 4.55 -9.14
N GLY A 150 -1.20 3.42 -8.68
CA GLY A 150 -2.04 2.31 -8.23
C GLY A 150 -2.80 2.61 -6.93
N ILE A 151 -2.20 3.36 -6.01
CA ILE A 151 -2.80 3.72 -4.72
C ILE A 151 -3.83 4.85 -4.83
N PHE A 152 -3.57 5.84 -5.68
CA PHE A 152 -4.42 7.00 -5.86
C PHE A 152 -5.36 6.82 -7.06
N ALA A 153 -6.62 7.25 -6.95
CA ALA A 153 -7.54 7.24 -8.09
C ALA A 153 -6.99 8.05 -9.27
N TYR A 154 -7.35 7.68 -10.51
CA TYR A 154 -6.90 8.33 -11.75
C TYR A 154 -7.06 9.87 -11.74
N GLU A 155 -8.01 10.40 -10.97
CA GLU A 155 -8.28 11.84 -10.88
C GLU A 155 -7.20 12.63 -10.12
N GLN A 156 -6.27 11.97 -9.43
CA GLN A 156 -5.19 12.62 -8.67
C GLN A 156 -3.85 12.70 -9.42
N ASN A 157 -3.86 12.48 -10.75
CA ASN A 157 -2.65 12.50 -11.58
C ASN A 157 -1.81 13.78 -11.44
N GLU A 158 -2.44 14.94 -11.28
CA GLU A 158 -1.73 16.21 -11.09
C GLU A 158 -0.96 16.24 -9.76
N ALA A 159 -1.58 15.77 -8.68
CA ALA A 159 -0.95 15.69 -7.37
C ALA A 159 0.19 14.66 -7.34
N ILE A 160 0.02 13.52 -8.02
CA ILE A 160 1.07 12.50 -8.17
C ILE A 160 2.25 13.07 -8.94
N ASN A 161 2.00 13.70 -10.10
CA ASN A 161 3.07 14.30 -10.91
C ASN A 161 3.81 15.41 -10.15
N ALA A 162 3.10 16.22 -9.37
CA ALA A 162 3.70 17.25 -8.53
C ALA A 162 4.58 16.65 -7.43
N PHE A 163 4.13 15.56 -6.77
CA PHE A 163 4.92 14.83 -5.79
C PHE A 163 6.19 14.24 -6.40
N VAL A 164 6.05 13.52 -7.53
CA VAL A 164 7.18 12.92 -8.24
C VAL A 164 8.15 13.99 -8.73
N SER A 165 7.67 15.13 -9.24
CA SER A 165 8.54 16.24 -9.62
C SER A 165 9.27 16.88 -8.44
N ALA A 166 8.73 16.80 -7.23
CA ALA A 166 9.33 17.40 -6.04
C ALA A 166 10.34 16.48 -5.34
N VAL A 167 10.22 15.16 -5.50
CA VAL A 167 10.98 14.16 -4.73
C VAL A 167 11.70 13.14 -5.61
N GLY A 168 11.37 13.05 -6.90
CA GLY A 168 11.81 12.00 -7.82
C GLY A 168 13.33 11.87 -7.95
N ASP A 169 14.05 12.99 -8.02
CA ASP A 169 15.51 12.99 -8.15
C ASP A 169 16.23 12.35 -6.94
N GLU A 170 15.58 12.29 -5.75
CA GLU A 170 16.15 11.73 -4.52
C GLU A 170 15.79 10.24 -4.31
N LEU A 171 14.70 9.77 -4.92
CA LEU A 171 14.26 8.37 -4.82
C LEU A 171 15.00 7.45 -5.78
N ASP A 172 15.26 7.90 -7.02
CA ASP A 172 15.98 7.12 -8.03
C ASP A 172 17.49 7.08 -7.76
N ALA A 173 18.02 8.01 -6.96
CA ALA A 173 19.43 8.05 -6.56
C ALA A 173 19.82 6.96 -5.54
N ILE A 174 18.85 6.27 -4.93
CA ILE A 174 19.12 5.20 -3.96
C ILE A 174 19.67 3.93 -4.65
N ASP A 175 19.45 3.79 -5.97
CA ASP A 175 19.99 2.68 -6.76
C ASP A 175 21.42 2.94 -7.27
N ALA A 176 21.96 4.16 -7.09
CA ALA A 176 23.25 4.57 -7.65
C ALA A 176 24.45 4.46 -6.69
N ASP A 177 24.23 4.25 -5.38
CA ASP A 177 25.32 4.26 -4.37
C ASP A 177 25.71 2.85 -3.87
N VAL A 178 25.26 1.80 -4.58
CA VAL A 178 25.75 0.42 -4.41
C VAL A 178 26.40 -0.04 -5.72
N SER A 179 27.59 0.48 -6.00
CA SER A 179 28.51 -0.07 -7.01
C SER A 179 29.96 0.05 -6.54
#